data_AF-A0A517NLQ3-F1
#
_entry.id   AF-A0A517NLQ3-F1
#
_cell.length_a   1.000
_cell.length_b   1.000
_cell.length_c   1.000
_cell.angle_alpha   90.00
_cell.angle_beta   90.00
_cell.angle_gamma   90.00
#
_symmetry.space_group_name_H-M   'P 1'
#
loop_
_entity.id
_entity.type
_entity.pdbx_description
1 polymer ?
#
loop_
_entity_poly.entity_id
_entity_poly.type
_entity_poly.pdbx_seq_one_letter_code
_entity_poly.pdbx_strand_id
1 'polypeptide(L)'
;MFDSLCRTVLNPSSASTGRLVRVAAVTTLAVMILVGPAATRSQACPFCNAVSQTLRQEMAAMDAVVIATATQSDLTRNKDTGEISMKVDVVLKGDQHVTAGSEVKAIYYGEVSIGRRFMLSGVDPPDMQWSCLPINERSEEYVKQVAKMDEATPIDRLRFYYKFLQDDESMLARDSYDEFAVTPYPVVKALAPEMDHAQLVQWITDPDTSTDRKRLFLTMLGACGDEKDLPMLEGMLRSTQKSTRGGLDALVACYLTLGGESGLPLVNELFLNNKDAPYADTYAAIMAIRFHGTEGDVIPRSALVESLHHVLDRKDLADLVIPDLARWDDWTQIDRLAQLFTDADPDNNWVRVPVVNYLRACPLPKAQEALEKLEKIDPQSVKRANTFFSIPVPARDTTGDGTSVVQPSDHAFASTSLGLQSDRLSAPDLLAAHNRPRIGQPLAQRVSVSRVSVSSAPLSSSRLSVVAPVATMAPVAAVMNPWRFASVLLMAVATVVIAQFLLLSGGAPSHSQQDA
;
A
#
# COMPACT_ATOMS: atom_id res chain seq x y z
N MET A 1 -35.55 27.99 44.47
CA MET A 1 -35.56 26.51 44.36
C MET A 1 -34.44 25.97 43.44
N PHE A 2 -33.37 26.74 43.19
CA PHE A 2 -32.18 26.28 42.43
C PHE A 2 -30.86 26.36 43.23
N ASP A 3 -30.88 26.98 44.42
CA ASP A 3 -29.68 27.11 45.27
C ASP A 3 -29.46 25.94 46.25
N SER A 4 -30.40 25.00 46.35
CA SER A 4 -30.31 23.87 47.31
C SER A 4 -29.65 22.61 46.73
N LEU A 5 -29.33 22.59 45.42
CA LEU A 5 -28.75 21.43 44.74
C LEU A 5 -27.23 21.51 44.55
N CYS A 6 -26.62 22.68 44.72
CA CYS A 6 -25.16 22.86 44.53
C CYS A 6 -24.29 22.58 45.76
N ARG A 7 -24.86 22.29 46.94
CA ARG A 7 -24.07 22.05 48.17
C ARG A 7 -23.76 20.59 48.49
N THR A 8 -24.23 19.62 47.70
CA THR A 8 -24.10 18.19 48.06
C THR A 8 -23.02 17.45 47.24
N VAL A 9 -22.32 18.10 46.30
CA VAL A 9 -21.33 17.44 45.42
C VAL A 9 -19.88 17.65 45.86
N LEU A 10 -19.61 18.51 46.86
CA LEU A 10 -18.25 18.83 47.32
C LEU A 10 -18.00 18.43 48.77
N ASN A 11 -18.21 17.15 49.11
CA ASN A 11 -17.58 16.58 50.30
C ASN A 11 -17.45 15.05 50.22
N PRO A 12 -16.29 14.48 49.84
CA PRO A 12 -16.09 13.04 49.88
C PRO A 12 -15.54 12.64 51.25
N SER A 13 -16.41 12.52 52.25
CA SER A 13 -16.11 11.79 53.48
C SER A 13 -16.70 10.39 53.42
N SER A 14 -16.26 9.57 52.45
CA SER A 14 -16.32 8.10 52.55
C SER A 14 -15.44 7.45 51.49
N ALA A 15 -14.47 6.65 51.92
CA ALA A 15 -13.48 6.00 51.07
C ALA A 15 -14.06 4.90 50.15
N SER A 16 -15.33 4.52 50.30
CA SER A 16 -15.97 3.46 49.50
C SER A 16 -16.57 3.96 48.18
N THR A 17 -17.05 5.21 48.15
CA THR A 17 -17.76 5.76 46.98
C THR A 17 -16.81 6.16 45.84
N GLY A 18 -15.56 6.50 46.15
CA GLY A 18 -14.53 6.84 45.17
C GLY A 18 -13.98 5.66 44.37
N ARG A 19 -14.08 4.42 44.89
CA ARG A 19 -13.62 3.22 44.17
C ARG A 19 -14.59 2.79 43.07
N LEU A 20 -15.90 2.87 43.32
CA LEU A 20 -16.93 2.50 42.32
C LEU A 20 -16.97 3.45 41.12
N VAL A 21 -16.81 4.76 41.35
CA VAL A 21 -16.76 5.76 40.26
C VAL A 21 -15.49 5.62 39.43
N ARG A 22 -14.36 5.27 40.05
CA ARG A 22 -13.09 5.01 39.32
C ARG A 22 -13.14 3.70 38.53
N VAL A 23 -13.75 2.64 39.06
CA VAL A 23 -13.90 1.37 38.32
C VAL A 23 -14.84 1.54 37.12
N ALA A 24 -15.94 2.28 37.27
CA ALA A 24 -16.85 2.58 36.16
C ALA A 24 -16.23 3.47 35.07
N ALA A 25 -15.42 4.47 35.46
CA ALA A 25 -14.73 5.33 34.49
C ALA A 25 -13.63 4.57 33.73
N VAL A 26 -12.91 3.66 34.39
CA VAL A 26 -11.86 2.84 33.76
C VAL A 26 -12.45 1.76 32.85
N THR A 27 -13.59 1.15 33.20
CA THR A 27 -14.25 0.19 32.31
C THR A 27 -14.86 0.85 31.07
N THR A 28 -15.40 2.08 31.20
CA THR A 28 -15.96 2.81 30.05
C THR A 28 -14.86 3.28 29.09
N LEU A 29 -13.70 3.67 29.61
CA LEU A 29 -12.52 4.02 28.79
C LEU A 29 -11.89 2.77 28.13
N ALA A 30 -11.86 1.63 28.83
CA ALA A 30 -11.39 0.37 28.26
C ALA A 30 -12.30 -0.15 27.14
N VAL A 31 -13.62 0.02 27.27
CA VAL A 31 -14.59 -0.34 26.22
C VAL A 31 -14.50 0.61 25.02
N MET A 32 -14.25 1.91 25.21
CA MET A 32 -13.99 2.82 24.08
C MET A 32 -12.65 2.54 23.36
N ILE A 33 -11.64 2.01 24.04
CA ILE A 33 -10.37 1.61 23.42
C ILE A 33 -10.50 0.27 22.69
N LEU A 34 -11.39 -0.63 23.12
CA LEU A 34 -11.69 -1.91 22.47
C LEU A 34 -12.69 -1.79 21.31
N VAL A 35 -13.52 -0.74 21.30
CA VAL A 35 -14.39 -0.35 20.17
C VAL A 35 -13.83 0.89 19.49
N GLY A 36 -12.53 0.88 19.19
CA GLY A 36 -12.02 1.76 18.14
C GLY A 36 -12.82 1.49 16.86
N PRO A 37 -13.06 2.51 16.01
CA PRO A 37 -13.66 2.25 14.71
C PRO A 37 -12.83 1.15 14.07
N ALA A 38 -13.48 0.05 13.68
CA ALA A 38 -12.88 -0.88 12.75
C ALA A 38 -12.37 -0.01 11.62
N ALA A 39 -11.06 0.24 11.59
CA ALA A 39 -10.44 0.92 10.49
C ALA A 39 -10.89 0.07 9.31
N THR A 40 -11.78 0.62 8.50
CA THR A 40 -11.99 0.16 7.14
C THR A 40 -10.56 0.05 6.64
N ARG A 41 -10.10 -1.18 6.43
CA ARG A 41 -8.81 -1.41 5.80
C ARG A 41 -8.91 -0.63 4.51
N SER A 42 -8.29 0.54 4.50
CA SER A 42 -8.16 1.34 3.30
C SER A 42 -7.46 0.41 2.34
N GLN A 43 -8.23 -0.17 1.41
CA GLN A 43 -7.76 -0.96 0.29
C GLN A 43 -7.00 0.05 -0.59
N ALA A 44 -5.83 0.48 -0.16
CA ALA A 44 -4.94 1.31 -0.96
C ALA A 44 -4.40 0.46 -2.12
N CYS A 45 -3.87 1.10 -3.15
CA CYS A 45 -3.22 0.40 -4.25
C CYS A 45 -2.10 -0.51 -3.68
N PRO A 46 -2.14 -1.82 -3.92
CA PRO A 46 -1.24 -2.79 -3.30
C PRO A 46 0.23 -2.63 -3.74
N PHE A 47 0.50 -1.79 -4.75
CA PHE A 47 1.83 -1.56 -5.32
C PHE A 47 2.43 -0.19 -5.00
N CYS A 48 1.68 0.72 -4.39
CA CYS A 48 2.16 2.09 -4.17
C CYS A 48 2.98 2.18 -2.88
N ASN A 49 4.31 2.35 -3.01
CA ASN A 49 5.20 2.63 -1.88
C ASN A 49 5.26 4.14 -1.64
N ALA A 50 5.04 4.55 -0.38
CA ALA A 50 5.04 5.94 0.12
C ALA A 50 3.91 6.81 -0.43
N VAL A 51 2.68 6.50 0.00
CA VAL A 51 1.52 7.36 -0.25
C VAL A 51 1.49 8.47 0.79
N SER A 52 1.63 9.72 0.35
CA SER A 52 1.37 10.89 1.20
C SER A 52 -0.14 11.12 1.30
N GLN A 53 -0.59 11.96 2.23
CA GLN A 53 -1.97 12.44 2.16
C GLN A 53 -2.12 13.26 0.87
N THR A 54 -3.21 13.00 0.14
CA THR A 54 -3.61 13.86 -1.00
C THR A 54 -3.95 15.25 -0.48
N LEU A 55 -3.82 16.28 -1.32
CA LEU A 55 -4.25 17.64 -1.01
C LEU A 55 -5.71 17.67 -0.59
N ARG A 56 -6.57 16.85 -1.20
CA ARG A 56 -7.96 16.67 -0.76
C ARG A 56 -8.04 16.19 0.70
N GLN A 57 -7.31 15.14 1.05
CA GLN A 57 -7.29 14.62 2.43
C GLN A 57 -6.68 15.62 3.42
N GLU A 58 -5.64 16.34 3.02
CA GLU A 58 -5.05 17.41 3.82
C GLU A 58 -6.09 18.51 4.07
N MET A 59 -6.75 19.02 3.02
CA MET A 59 -7.82 20.02 3.13
C MET A 59 -8.97 19.53 4.02
N ALA A 60 -9.37 18.26 3.90
CA ALA A 60 -10.40 17.66 4.71
C ALA A 60 -10.04 17.64 6.22
N ALA A 61 -8.75 17.54 6.56
CA ALA A 61 -8.26 17.55 7.93
C ALA A 61 -8.09 18.94 8.55
N MET A 62 -8.08 20.02 7.77
CA MET A 62 -7.85 21.39 8.27
C MET A 62 -9.13 22.08 8.77
N ASP A 63 -9.01 23.07 9.67
CA ASP A 63 -10.16 23.87 10.11
C ASP A 63 -10.55 24.92 9.07
N ALA A 64 -9.58 25.50 8.36
CA ALA A 64 -9.80 26.37 7.22
C ALA A 64 -8.75 26.19 6.12
N VAL A 65 -9.17 26.39 4.87
CA VAL A 65 -8.27 26.40 3.70
C VAL A 65 -8.63 27.59 2.84
N VAL A 66 -7.63 28.40 2.49
CA VAL A 66 -7.83 29.63 1.74
C VAL A 66 -6.77 29.83 0.67
N ILE A 67 -7.08 30.65 -0.32
CA ILE A 67 -6.08 31.25 -1.22
C ILE A 67 -5.87 32.69 -0.79
N ALA A 68 -4.61 33.06 -0.57
CA ALA A 68 -4.22 34.37 -0.09
C ALA A 68 -3.08 34.97 -0.93
N THR A 69 -3.04 36.29 -0.98
CA THR A 69 -1.99 37.08 -1.64
C THR A 69 -1.15 37.80 -0.60
N ALA A 70 0.17 37.67 -0.70
CA ALA A 70 1.10 38.41 0.16
C ALA A 70 0.97 39.92 -0.05
N THR A 71 0.74 40.65 1.06
CA THR A 71 0.71 42.12 1.10
C THR A 71 2.08 42.70 1.45
N GLN A 72 3.02 41.84 1.84
CA GLN A 72 4.40 42.18 2.20
C GLN A 72 5.41 41.45 1.31
N SER A 73 6.64 41.97 1.27
CA SER A 73 7.80 41.37 0.61
C SER A 73 8.90 41.03 1.63
N ASP A 74 9.96 40.36 1.18
CA ASP A 74 11.16 40.10 2.00
C ASP A 74 11.84 41.35 2.56
N LEU A 75 11.60 42.51 1.94
CA LEU A 75 12.11 43.80 2.39
C LEU A 75 11.29 44.40 3.53
N THR A 76 10.01 44.04 3.62
CA THR A 76 9.04 44.65 4.55
C THR A 76 8.58 43.68 5.65
N ARG A 77 8.80 42.37 5.49
CA ARG A 77 8.46 41.35 6.50
C ARG A 77 9.37 41.43 7.72
N ASN A 78 8.89 40.94 8.85
CA ASN A 78 9.74 40.75 10.02
C ASN A 78 10.67 39.54 9.78
N LYS A 79 11.96 39.81 9.62
CA LYS A 79 12.96 38.77 9.32
C LYS A 79 13.28 37.88 10.53
N ASP A 80 13.01 38.35 11.75
CA ASP A 80 13.28 37.60 12.97
C ASP A 80 12.20 36.54 13.24
N THR A 81 10.95 36.83 12.86
CA THR A 81 9.82 35.90 13.05
C THR A 81 9.47 35.10 11.79
N GLY A 82 9.75 35.63 10.60
CA GLY A 82 9.29 35.05 9.32
C GLY A 82 7.80 35.25 9.06
N GLU A 83 7.14 36.09 9.85
CA GLU A 83 5.72 36.41 9.69
C GLU A 83 5.50 37.32 8.48
N ILE A 84 4.50 36.97 7.68
CA ILE A 84 4.07 37.70 6.48
C ILE A 84 2.58 37.97 6.58
N SER A 85 2.19 39.23 6.40
CA SER A 85 0.78 39.58 6.19
C SER A 85 0.32 39.19 4.80
N MET A 86 -0.85 38.55 4.74
CA MET A 86 -1.49 38.11 3.50
C MET A 86 -2.97 38.47 3.52
N LYS A 87 -3.50 38.88 2.38
CA LYS A 87 -4.93 39.11 2.19
C LYS A 87 -5.58 37.84 1.68
N VAL A 88 -6.63 37.38 2.35
CA VAL A 88 -7.44 36.25 1.88
C VAL A 88 -8.25 36.69 0.66
N ASP A 89 -8.08 35.99 -0.46
CA ASP A 89 -8.82 36.27 -1.70
C ASP A 89 -9.99 35.32 -1.87
N VAL A 90 -9.81 34.04 -1.54
CA VAL A 90 -10.81 32.98 -1.71
C VAL A 90 -10.79 32.08 -0.49
N VAL A 91 -11.96 31.75 0.05
CA VAL A 91 -12.13 30.73 1.08
C VAL A 91 -12.57 29.44 0.41
N LEU A 92 -11.80 28.36 0.57
CA LEU A 92 -12.11 27.03 0.04
C LEU A 92 -12.80 26.16 1.10
N LYS A 93 -12.47 26.38 2.38
CA LYS A 93 -13.08 25.71 3.55
C LYS A 93 -12.96 26.60 4.78
N GLY A 94 -13.92 26.52 5.70
CA GLY A 94 -13.85 27.17 7.02
C GLY A 94 -14.35 28.60 7.03
N ASP A 95 -15.44 28.88 6.30
CA ASP A 95 -16.10 30.19 6.22
C ASP A 95 -16.62 30.70 7.56
N GLN A 96 -16.85 29.79 8.53
CA GLN A 96 -17.14 30.15 9.92
C GLN A 96 -15.93 30.71 10.70
N HIS A 97 -14.71 30.51 10.20
CA HIS A 97 -13.46 30.93 10.86
C HIS A 97 -12.77 32.11 10.17
N VAL A 98 -12.91 32.22 8.84
CA VAL A 98 -12.22 33.24 8.04
C VAL A 98 -13.09 33.70 6.88
N THR A 99 -12.92 34.96 6.45
CA THR A 99 -13.74 35.54 5.36
C THR A 99 -12.87 36.14 4.27
N ALA A 100 -13.35 36.12 3.03
CA ALA A 100 -12.65 36.76 1.93
C ALA A 100 -12.47 38.27 2.19
N GLY A 101 -11.25 38.76 1.95
CA GLY A 101 -10.85 40.13 2.22
C GLY A 101 -10.18 40.36 3.57
N SER A 102 -10.22 39.39 4.51
CA SER A 102 -9.52 39.52 5.78
C SER A 102 -8.00 39.48 5.59
N GLU A 103 -7.27 40.17 6.46
CA GLU A 103 -5.82 40.02 6.58
C GLU A 103 -5.50 38.91 7.59
N VAL A 104 -4.61 37.99 7.19
CA VAL A 104 -4.08 36.92 8.04
C VAL A 104 -2.56 37.03 8.08
N LYS A 105 -1.97 36.48 9.13
CA LYS A 105 -0.52 36.43 9.33
C LYS A 105 -0.09 34.97 9.33
N ALA A 106 0.90 34.65 8.51
CA ALA A 106 1.42 33.31 8.40
C ALA A 106 2.95 33.32 8.42
N ILE A 107 3.55 32.26 8.95
CA ILE A 107 5.01 32.11 8.99
C ILE A 107 5.45 31.42 7.70
N TYR A 108 6.33 32.07 6.95
CA TYR A 108 6.92 31.51 5.74
C TYR A 108 8.34 32.02 5.54
N TYR A 109 9.28 31.08 5.43
CA TYR A 109 10.72 31.37 5.36
C TYR A 109 11.26 31.42 3.93
N GLY A 110 10.45 31.09 2.91
CA GLY A 110 10.85 31.23 1.51
C GLY A 110 10.85 32.68 1.04
N GLU A 111 11.23 32.89 -0.22
CA GLU A 111 11.21 34.20 -0.86
C GLU A 111 9.77 34.71 -1.00
N VAL A 112 9.51 35.99 -0.72
CA VAL A 112 8.18 36.57 -0.90
C VAL A 112 8.25 37.95 -1.54
N SER A 113 7.37 38.17 -2.51
CA SER A 113 7.09 39.46 -3.13
C SER A 113 5.62 39.81 -2.93
N ILE A 114 5.33 41.11 -2.90
CA ILE A 114 3.95 41.59 -2.90
C ILE A 114 3.25 41.04 -4.15
N GLY A 115 2.05 40.49 -3.97
CA GLY A 115 1.30 39.85 -5.06
C GLY A 115 1.55 38.35 -5.21
N ARG A 116 2.55 37.76 -4.53
CA ARG A 116 2.77 36.30 -4.55
C ARG A 116 1.58 35.59 -3.89
N ARG A 117 1.13 34.49 -4.50
CA ARG A 117 -0.06 33.75 -4.09
C ARG A 117 0.29 32.46 -3.36
N PHE A 118 -0.56 32.10 -2.41
CA PHE A 118 -0.39 30.93 -1.54
C PHE A 118 -1.73 30.24 -1.32
N MET A 119 -1.70 28.92 -1.25
CA MET A 119 -2.71 28.15 -0.52
C MET A 119 -2.29 28.12 0.94
N LEU A 120 -3.18 28.57 1.83
CA LEU A 120 -2.98 28.48 3.28
C LEU A 120 -3.90 27.43 3.87
N SER A 121 -3.35 26.60 4.74
CA SER A 121 -4.06 25.56 5.48
C SER A 121 -3.92 25.85 6.97
N GLY A 122 -5.06 26.11 7.62
CA GLY A 122 -5.14 26.61 9.00
C GLY A 122 -5.78 25.63 9.97
N VAL A 123 -5.25 25.58 11.20
CA VAL A 123 -5.76 24.78 12.32
C VAL A 123 -5.85 25.61 13.61
N ASP A 124 -6.59 25.12 14.60
CA ASP A 124 -6.68 25.67 15.97
C ASP A 124 -7.46 27.00 16.09
N PRO A 125 -8.76 27.03 15.71
CA PRO A 125 -9.60 28.20 15.88
C PRO A 125 -9.80 28.56 17.37
N PRO A 126 -9.88 29.86 17.73
CA PRO A 126 -9.91 31.01 16.83
C PRO A 126 -8.53 31.56 16.43
N ASP A 127 -7.44 31.10 17.05
CA ASP A 127 -6.07 31.60 16.82
C ASP A 127 -5.34 30.75 15.76
N MET A 128 -5.84 30.87 14.54
CA MET A 128 -5.47 29.99 13.42
C MET A 128 -3.96 29.97 13.17
N GLN A 129 -3.38 28.78 13.19
CA GLN A 129 -1.99 28.51 12.80
C GLN A 129 -1.93 28.09 11.34
N TRP A 130 -1.25 28.86 10.51
CA TRP A 130 -1.24 28.70 9.06
C TRP A 130 0.03 28.05 8.54
N SER A 131 -0.13 26.99 7.73
CA SER A 131 0.90 26.52 6.82
C SER A 131 0.73 27.18 5.44
N CYS A 132 1.85 27.43 4.75
CA CYS A 132 1.87 28.15 3.48
C CYS A 132 2.43 27.28 2.35
N LEU A 133 1.63 27.08 1.30
CA LEU A 133 2.05 26.45 0.07
C LEU A 133 2.03 27.48 -1.07
N PRO A 134 3.18 27.89 -1.63
CA PRO A 134 3.22 28.79 -2.78
C PRO A 134 2.51 28.17 -3.99
N ILE A 135 1.69 28.96 -4.67
CA ILE A 135 0.97 28.52 -5.87
C ILE A 135 1.08 29.55 -6.99
N ASN A 136 1.08 29.07 -8.23
CA ASN A 136 0.87 29.89 -9.41
C ASN A 136 -0.58 29.76 -9.91
N GLU A 137 -0.90 30.42 -11.02
CA GLU A 137 -2.23 30.41 -11.63
C GLU A 137 -2.74 28.98 -11.93
N ARG A 138 -1.88 28.13 -12.52
CA ARG A 138 -2.22 26.72 -12.83
C ARG A 138 -2.52 25.92 -11.56
N SER A 139 -1.68 26.08 -10.54
CA SER A 139 -1.82 25.38 -9.26
C SER A 139 -3.04 25.85 -8.48
N GLU A 140 -3.40 27.13 -8.59
CA GLU A 140 -4.59 27.68 -7.98
C GLU A 140 -5.88 27.13 -8.62
N GLU A 141 -5.95 27.10 -9.95
CA GLU A 141 -7.10 26.52 -10.66
C GLU A 141 -7.32 25.05 -10.29
N TYR A 142 -6.21 24.32 -10.14
CA TYR A 142 -6.23 22.94 -9.69
C TYR A 142 -6.74 22.81 -8.25
N VAL A 143 -6.16 23.55 -7.30
CA VAL A 143 -6.55 23.54 -5.88
C VAL A 143 -8.02 23.89 -5.68
N LYS A 144 -8.56 24.85 -6.45
CA LYS A 144 -10.00 25.19 -6.44
C LYS A 144 -10.90 24.03 -6.86
N GLN A 145 -10.42 23.16 -7.75
CA GLN A 145 -11.14 21.96 -8.17
C GLN A 145 -11.00 20.85 -7.13
N VAL A 146 -9.78 20.62 -6.62
CA VAL A 146 -9.50 19.62 -5.57
C VAL A 146 -10.33 19.86 -4.32
N ALA A 147 -10.53 21.12 -3.90
CA ALA A 147 -11.36 21.47 -2.75
C ALA A 147 -12.83 20.99 -2.85
N LYS A 148 -13.29 20.63 -4.06
CA LYS A 148 -14.65 20.12 -4.32
C LYS A 148 -14.68 18.60 -4.51
N MET A 149 -13.52 17.93 -4.52
CA MET A 149 -13.42 16.51 -4.86
C MET A 149 -13.88 15.57 -3.75
N ASP A 150 -14.03 16.06 -2.50
CA ASP A 150 -14.60 15.26 -1.41
C ASP A 150 -16.03 14.79 -1.70
N GLU A 151 -16.79 15.58 -2.46
CA GLU A 151 -18.17 15.26 -2.86
C GLU A 151 -18.23 14.31 -4.07
N ALA A 152 -17.12 14.19 -4.82
CA ALA A 152 -17.07 13.39 -6.03
C ALA A 152 -16.97 11.89 -5.73
N THR A 153 -17.53 11.07 -6.61
CA THR A 153 -17.36 9.61 -6.52
C THR A 153 -15.87 9.24 -6.72
N PRO A 154 -15.39 8.11 -6.19
CA PRO A 154 -14.00 7.70 -6.39
C PRO A 154 -13.55 7.64 -7.85
N ILE A 155 -14.42 7.21 -8.77
CA ILE A 155 -14.08 7.16 -10.20
C ILE A 155 -14.03 8.55 -10.84
N ASP A 156 -14.93 9.47 -10.44
CA ASP A 156 -14.91 10.85 -10.94
C ASP A 156 -13.65 11.59 -10.47
N ARG A 157 -13.18 11.29 -9.25
CA ARG A 157 -11.88 11.76 -8.78
C ARG A 157 -10.77 11.25 -9.69
N LEU A 158 -10.69 9.94 -9.95
CA LEU A 158 -9.64 9.41 -10.82
C LEU A 158 -9.67 10.03 -12.23
N ARG A 159 -10.85 10.26 -12.82
CA ARG A 159 -10.98 10.96 -14.12
C ARG A 159 -10.39 12.37 -14.10
N PHE A 160 -10.54 13.09 -12.99
CA PHE A 160 -9.93 14.40 -12.79
C PHE A 160 -8.40 14.28 -12.69
N TYR A 161 -7.89 13.47 -11.77
CA TYR A 161 -6.45 13.33 -11.51
C TYR A 161 -5.68 12.68 -12.66
N TYR A 162 -6.33 11.84 -13.48
CA TYR A 162 -5.71 11.19 -14.65
C TYR A 162 -5.05 12.20 -15.59
N LYS A 163 -5.64 13.38 -15.73
CA LYS A 163 -5.18 14.47 -16.60
C LYS A 163 -3.83 15.06 -16.18
N PHE A 164 -3.41 14.84 -14.94
CA PHE A 164 -2.28 15.51 -14.32
C PHE A 164 -1.19 14.53 -13.89
N LEU A 165 -1.34 13.22 -14.18
CA LEU A 165 -0.38 12.20 -13.74
C LEU A 165 1.07 12.53 -14.08
N GLN A 166 1.35 13.14 -15.23
CA GLN A 166 2.68 13.61 -15.65
C GLN A 166 2.71 15.12 -15.89
N ASP A 167 1.98 15.90 -15.10
CA ASP A 167 2.02 17.36 -15.22
C ASP A 167 3.44 17.89 -14.94
N ASP A 168 3.85 18.93 -15.67
CA ASP A 168 5.12 19.63 -15.45
C ASP A 168 5.15 20.24 -14.04
N GLU A 169 3.98 20.62 -13.51
CA GLU A 169 3.87 21.06 -12.13
C GLU A 169 3.88 19.88 -11.16
N SER A 170 5.06 19.67 -10.58
CA SER A 170 5.35 18.59 -9.62
C SER A 170 4.30 18.41 -8.52
N MET A 171 3.68 19.50 -8.04
CA MET A 171 2.60 19.45 -7.05
C MET A 171 1.37 18.69 -7.58
N LEU A 172 0.92 19.03 -8.79
CA LEU A 172 -0.26 18.42 -9.43
C LEU A 172 0.02 16.95 -9.74
N ALA A 173 1.20 16.67 -10.29
CA ALA A 173 1.58 15.32 -10.67
C ALA A 173 1.77 14.41 -9.45
N ARG A 174 2.29 14.95 -8.34
CA ARG A 174 2.41 14.19 -7.09
C ARG A 174 1.06 13.93 -6.43
N ASP A 175 0.23 14.96 -6.29
CA ASP A 175 -1.11 14.81 -5.70
C ASP A 175 -1.97 13.82 -6.50
N SER A 176 -1.87 13.88 -7.83
CA SER A 176 -2.57 12.93 -8.72
C SER A 176 -2.07 11.51 -8.55
N TYR A 177 -0.74 11.31 -8.45
CA TYR A 177 -0.18 10.00 -8.13
C TYR A 177 -0.70 9.49 -6.78
N ASP A 178 -0.70 10.35 -5.75
CA ASP A 178 -1.14 9.98 -4.40
C ASP A 178 -2.63 9.61 -4.36
N GLU A 179 -3.51 10.28 -5.14
CA GLU A 179 -4.93 9.87 -5.23
C GLU A 179 -5.07 8.48 -5.88
N PHE A 180 -4.36 8.22 -6.99
CA PHE A 180 -4.36 6.88 -7.59
C PHE A 180 -3.82 5.83 -6.61
N ALA A 181 -2.80 6.18 -5.83
CA ALA A 181 -2.15 5.30 -4.89
C ALA A 181 -3.04 4.91 -3.69
N VAL A 182 -3.88 5.82 -3.18
CA VAL A 182 -4.86 5.48 -2.12
C VAL A 182 -6.12 4.81 -2.66
N THR A 183 -6.35 4.84 -3.97
CA THR A 183 -7.62 4.39 -4.55
C THR A 183 -7.68 2.86 -4.64
N PRO A 184 -8.79 2.22 -4.20
CA PRO A 184 -8.98 0.78 -4.34
C PRO A 184 -8.88 0.29 -5.77
N TYR A 185 -8.20 -0.84 -5.96
CA TYR A 185 -7.95 -1.42 -7.29
C TYR A 185 -9.22 -1.61 -8.14
N PRO A 186 -10.39 -2.02 -7.61
CA PRO A 186 -11.61 -2.11 -8.42
C PRO A 186 -12.04 -0.79 -9.07
N VAL A 187 -11.77 0.35 -8.43
CA VAL A 187 -12.07 1.68 -8.98
C VAL A 187 -11.08 2.03 -10.10
N VAL A 188 -9.79 1.69 -9.92
CA VAL A 188 -8.77 1.85 -10.98
C VAL A 188 -9.13 1.00 -12.19
N LYS A 189 -9.55 -0.26 -11.98
CA LYS A 189 -10.01 -1.16 -13.05
C LYS A 189 -11.24 -0.63 -13.78
N ALA A 190 -12.17 0.01 -13.07
CA ALA A 190 -13.35 0.62 -13.69
C ALA A 190 -13.02 1.82 -14.59
N LEU A 191 -11.86 2.47 -14.42
CA LEU A 191 -11.39 3.55 -15.30
C LEU A 191 -10.76 3.02 -16.61
N ALA A 192 -10.47 1.72 -16.72
CA ALA A 192 -9.76 1.13 -17.86
C ALA A 192 -10.26 1.54 -19.26
N PRO A 193 -11.58 1.63 -19.54
CA PRO A 193 -12.07 2.04 -20.87
C PRO A 193 -11.68 3.47 -21.29
N GLU A 194 -11.28 4.30 -20.33
CA GLU A 194 -10.93 5.71 -20.54
C GLU A 194 -9.40 5.94 -20.57
N MET A 195 -8.60 4.90 -20.31
CA MET A 195 -7.15 5.00 -20.28
C MET A 195 -6.55 4.96 -21.69
N ASP A 196 -5.60 5.88 -21.95
CA ASP A 196 -4.76 5.86 -23.14
C ASP A 196 -3.65 4.81 -23.01
N HIS A 197 -3.89 3.65 -23.62
CA HIS A 197 -2.94 2.53 -23.67
C HIS A 197 -1.57 2.95 -24.24
N ALA A 198 -1.56 3.67 -25.37
CA ALA A 198 -0.32 4.02 -26.05
C ALA A 198 0.56 4.96 -25.20
N GLN A 199 -0.09 5.91 -24.51
CA GLN A 199 0.59 6.81 -23.58
C GLN A 199 1.17 6.05 -22.37
N LEU A 200 0.43 5.10 -21.81
CA LEU A 200 0.94 4.26 -20.71
C LEU A 200 2.18 3.46 -21.13
N VAL A 201 2.14 2.83 -22.31
CA VAL A 201 3.30 2.09 -22.85
C VAL A 201 4.50 3.02 -23.05
N GLN A 202 4.28 4.24 -23.57
CA GLN A 202 5.34 5.23 -23.71
C GLN A 202 5.97 5.58 -22.36
N TRP A 203 5.16 5.85 -21.33
CA TRP A 203 5.64 6.21 -20.00
C TRP A 203 6.34 5.05 -19.27
N ILE A 204 5.88 3.81 -19.46
CA ILE A 204 6.49 2.63 -18.85
C ILE A 204 7.88 2.37 -19.43
N THR A 205 8.03 2.57 -20.74
CA THR A 205 9.28 2.28 -21.47
C THR A 205 10.29 3.43 -21.41
N ASP A 206 9.88 4.61 -20.96
CA ASP A 206 10.76 5.75 -20.75
C ASP A 206 11.78 5.48 -19.62
N PRO A 207 13.10 5.52 -19.88
CA PRO A 207 14.12 5.32 -18.87
C PRO A 207 14.10 6.38 -17.75
N ASP A 208 13.61 7.59 -18.01
CA ASP A 208 13.60 8.71 -17.07
C ASP A 208 12.37 8.72 -16.16
N THR A 209 11.35 7.92 -16.48
CA THR A 209 10.18 7.75 -15.60
C THR A 209 10.61 7.04 -14.31
N SER A 210 10.28 7.67 -13.16
CA SER A 210 10.64 7.17 -11.84
C SER A 210 10.00 5.82 -11.52
N THR A 211 10.64 5.05 -10.63
CA THR A 211 10.18 3.72 -10.20
C THR A 211 8.73 3.71 -9.70
N ASP A 212 8.34 4.69 -8.89
CA ASP A 212 7.00 4.75 -8.30
C ASP A 212 5.94 5.03 -9.37
N ARG A 213 6.26 5.92 -10.32
CA ARG A 213 5.40 6.19 -11.48
C ARG A 213 5.24 4.96 -12.37
N LYS A 214 6.35 4.24 -12.64
CA LYS A 214 6.30 2.98 -13.39
C LYS A 214 5.37 1.96 -12.72
N ARG A 215 5.40 1.82 -11.39
CA ARG A 215 4.47 0.92 -10.68
C ARG A 215 3.00 1.28 -10.95
N LEU A 216 2.65 2.56 -10.87
CA LEU A 216 1.29 3.01 -11.15
C LEU A 216 0.92 2.73 -12.62
N PHE A 217 1.77 3.09 -13.57
CA PHE A 217 1.48 2.91 -14.99
C PHE A 217 1.38 1.43 -15.38
N LEU A 218 2.21 0.54 -14.81
CA LEU A 218 2.10 -0.90 -14.99
C LEU A 218 0.79 -1.45 -14.39
N THR A 219 0.35 -0.92 -13.25
CA THR A 219 -0.95 -1.29 -12.66
C THR A 219 -2.11 -0.88 -13.57
N MET A 220 -2.03 0.32 -14.16
CA MET A 220 -3.02 0.83 -15.12
C MET A 220 -2.99 0.04 -16.44
N LEU A 221 -1.80 -0.29 -16.95
CA LEU A 221 -1.64 -1.14 -18.13
C LEU A 221 -2.22 -2.53 -17.88
N GLY A 222 -2.05 -3.09 -16.68
CA GLY A 222 -2.72 -4.35 -16.30
C GLY A 222 -4.26 -4.25 -16.34
N ALA A 223 -4.84 -3.06 -16.20
CA ALA A 223 -6.29 -2.85 -16.26
C ALA A 223 -6.82 -2.64 -17.70
N CYS A 224 -6.07 -1.95 -18.57
CA CYS A 224 -6.53 -1.59 -19.91
C CYS A 224 -5.78 -2.28 -21.07
N GLY A 225 -4.70 -3.00 -20.78
CA GLY A 225 -3.84 -3.69 -21.75
C GLY A 225 -4.38 -5.06 -22.17
N ASP A 226 -3.63 -5.71 -23.06
CA ASP A 226 -3.96 -7.04 -23.57
C ASP A 226 -2.71 -7.90 -23.83
N GLU A 227 -2.91 -9.13 -24.31
CA GLU A 227 -1.83 -10.09 -24.58
C GLU A 227 -0.75 -9.56 -25.55
N LYS A 228 -1.04 -8.53 -26.36
CA LYS A 228 -0.04 -7.93 -27.28
C LYS A 228 1.07 -7.19 -26.52
N ASP A 229 0.84 -6.85 -25.26
CA ASP A 229 1.84 -6.21 -24.39
C ASP A 229 2.84 -7.23 -23.81
N LEU A 230 2.52 -8.53 -23.82
CA LEU A 230 3.35 -9.57 -23.21
C LEU A 230 4.81 -9.60 -23.72
N PRO A 231 5.10 -9.47 -25.03
CA PRO A 231 6.49 -9.48 -25.50
C PRO A 231 7.33 -8.33 -24.94
N MET A 232 6.72 -7.15 -24.74
CA MET A 232 7.38 -5.99 -24.15
C MET A 232 7.66 -6.25 -22.66
N LEU A 233 6.65 -6.72 -21.92
CA LEU A 233 6.74 -7.00 -20.49
C LEU A 233 7.75 -8.13 -20.20
N GLU A 234 7.75 -9.21 -20.99
CA GLU A 234 8.75 -10.28 -20.90
C GLU A 234 10.16 -9.73 -21.15
N GLY A 235 10.34 -8.89 -22.19
CA GLY A 235 11.61 -8.23 -22.46
C GLY A 235 12.11 -7.41 -21.27
N MET A 236 11.20 -6.71 -20.58
CA MET A 236 11.53 -5.97 -19.36
C MET A 236 11.88 -6.91 -18.19
N LEU A 237 11.11 -7.98 -17.96
CA LEU A 237 11.35 -8.97 -16.89
C LEU A 237 12.72 -9.64 -17.01
N ARG A 238 13.16 -9.94 -18.24
CA ARG A 238 14.47 -10.55 -18.51
C ARG A 238 15.64 -9.57 -18.45
N SER A 239 15.39 -8.27 -18.38
CA SER A 239 16.44 -7.25 -18.28
C SER A 239 17.19 -7.34 -16.94
N THR A 240 18.44 -6.88 -16.91
CA THR A 240 19.20 -6.67 -15.67
C THR A 240 19.33 -5.18 -15.32
N GLN A 241 18.81 -4.29 -16.16
CA GLN A 241 18.90 -2.85 -15.97
C GLN A 241 17.83 -2.36 -14.99
N LYS A 242 18.25 -1.64 -13.95
CA LYS A 242 17.34 -1.07 -12.93
C LYS A 242 16.32 -0.10 -13.52
N SER A 243 16.70 0.69 -14.52
CA SER A 243 15.81 1.63 -15.22
C SER A 243 14.68 0.90 -15.97
N THR A 244 14.95 -0.31 -16.48
CA THR A 244 13.96 -1.15 -17.17
C THR A 244 13.07 -1.91 -16.19
N ARG A 245 13.64 -2.43 -15.09
CA ARG A 245 12.91 -3.22 -14.07
C ARG A 245 12.41 -2.40 -12.88
N GLY A 246 12.25 -1.09 -13.06
CA GLY A 246 11.66 -0.23 -12.04
C GLY A 246 10.24 -0.70 -11.71
N GLY A 247 9.98 -1.01 -10.43
CA GLY A 247 8.66 -1.46 -10.01
C GLY A 247 8.37 -2.91 -10.35
N LEU A 248 9.36 -3.79 -10.16
CA LEU A 248 9.30 -5.21 -10.55
C LEU A 248 8.04 -5.95 -10.06
N ASP A 249 7.55 -5.62 -8.87
CA ASP A 249 6.32 -6.16 -8.30
C ASP A 249 5.12 -5.86 -9.20
N ALA A 250 4.93 -4.59 -9.58
CA ALA A 250 3.88 -4.18 -10.51
C ALA A 250 4.12 -4.72 -11.92
N LEU A 251 5.38 -4.89 -12.35
CA LEU A 251 5.72 -5.46 -13.65
C LEU A 251 5.32 -6.94 -13.75
N VAL A 252 5.69 -7.74 -12.74
CA VAL A 252 5.28 -9.14 -12.66
C VAL A 252 3.76 -9.24 -12.54
N ALA A 253 3.13 -8.39 -11.73
CA ALA A 253 1.69 -8.37 -11.59
C ALA A 253 0.99 -8.06 -12.91
N CYS A 254 1.41 -7.01 -13.63
CA CYS A 254 0.89 -6.64 -14.94
C CYS A 254 1.04 -7.78 -15.96
N TYR A 255 2.23 -8.39 -16.04
CA TYR A 255 2.48 -9.53 -16.92
C TYR A 255 1.53 -10.70 -16.63
N LEU A 256 1.34 -11.04 -15.35
CA LEU A 256 0.42 -12.09 -14.93
C LEU A 256 -1.06 -11.71 -15.11
N THR A 257 -1.43 -10.43 -15.01
CA THR A 257 -2.79 -9.97 -15.31
C THR A 257 -3.13 -10.19 -16.77
N LEU A 258 -2.19 -9.90 -17.67
CA LEU A 258 -2.41 -10.01 -19.12
C LEU A 258 -2.21 -11.44 -19.66
N GLY A 259 -1.30 -12.21 -19.05
CA GLY A 259 -0.99 -13.59 -19.48
C GLY A 259 -1.74 -14.69 -18.71
N GLY A 260 -2.40 -14.34 -17.61
CA GLY A 260 -3.06 -15.29 -16.71
C GLY A 260 -2.10 -16.37 -16.19
N GLU A 261 -2.64 -17.56 -15.96
CA GLU A 261 -1.88 -18.73 -15.46
C GLU A 261 -0.70 -19.10 -16.37
N SER A 262 -0.82 -18.89 -17.69
CA SER A 262 0.23 -19.20 -18.67
C SER A 262 1.51 -18.38 -18.48
N GLY A 263 1.43 -17.26 -17.75
CA GLY A 263 2.59 -16.44 -17.39
C GLY A 263 3.42 -16.97 -16.21
N LEU A 264 2.85 -17.82 -15.35
CA LEU A 264 3.53 -18.32 -14.14
C LEU A 264 4.85 -19.04 -14.42
N PRO A 265 5.01 -19.89 -15.46
CA PRO A 265 6.28 -20.56 -15.75
C PRO A 265 7.47 -19.60 -15.88
N LEU A 266 7.28 -18.45 -16.53
CA LEU A 266 8.34 -17.43 -16.67
C LEU A 266 8.69 -16.80 -15.33
N VAL A 267 7.68 -16.45 -14.52
CA VAL A 267 7.88 -15.84 -13.19
C VAL A 267 8.59 -16.83 -12.25
N ASN A 268 8.23 -18.11 -12.35
CA ASN A 268 8.87 -19.19 -11.61
C ASN A 268 10.33 -19.36 -12.05
N GLU A 269 10.60 -19.42 -13.36
CA GLU A 269 11.94 -19.51 -13.93
C GLU A 269 12.83 -18.35 -13.46
N LEU A 270 12.32 -17.12 -13.50
CA LEU A 270 13.15 -15.94 -13.24
C LEU A 270 13.35 -15.64 -11.74
N PHE A 271 12.33 -15.85 -10.91
CA PHE A 271 12.30 -15.29 -9.54
C PHE A 271 11.98 -16.27 -8.41
N LEU A 272 10.98 -17.15 -8.59
CA LEU A 272 10.45 -17.95 -7.47
C LEU A 272 11.21 -19.28 -7.30
N ASN A 273 11.53 -19.97 -8.40
CA ASN A 273 12.33 -21.20 -8.40
C ASN A 273 13.83 -20.91 -8.62
N ASN A 274 14.19 -19.69 -9.02
CA ASN A 274 15.57 -19.27 -9.19
C ASN A 274 16.22 -18.96 -7.83
N LYS A 275 17.08 -19.87 -7.37
CA LYS A 275 17.82 -19.73 -6.11
C LYS A 275 18.88 -18.63 -6.15
N ASP A 276 19.30 -18.22 -7.35
CA ASP A 276 20.26 -17.13 -7.56
C ASP A 276 19.59 -15.76 -7.72
N ALA A 277 18.25 -15.71 -7.78
CA ALA A 277 17.53 -14.45 -7.85
C ALA A 277 17.78 -13.60 -6.58
N PRO A 278 18.07 -12.29 -6.72
CA PRO A 278 18.21 -11.40 -5.58
C PRO A 278 16.99 -11.46 -4.66
N TYR A 279 17.22 -11.38 -3.35
CA TYR A 279 16.15 -11.38 -2.34
C TYR A 279 15.00 -10.42 -2.68
N ALA A 280 15.33 -9.18 -3.06
CA ALA A 280 14.36 -8.15 -3.40
C ALA A 280 13.52 -8.50 -4.64
N ASP A 281 14.09 -9.26 -5.58
CA ASP A 281 13.41 -9.67 -6.81
C ASP A 281 12.40 -10.80 -6.53
N THR A 282 12.81 -11.81 -5.76
CA THR A 282 11.90 -12.88 -5.33
C THR A 282 10.80 -12.31 -4.42
N TYR A 283 11.14 -11.38 -3.52
CA TYR A 283 10.15 -10.66 -2.71
C TYR A 283 9.12 -9.91 -3.58
N ALA A 284 9.57 -9.19 -4.60
CA ALA A 284 8.67 -8.50 -5.54
C ALA A 284 7.75 -9.48 -6.29
N ALA A 285 8.26 -10.64 -6.71
CA ALA A 285 7.43 -11.69 -7.31
C ALA A 285 6.40 -12.27 -6.33
N ILE A 286 6.77 -12.50 -5.06
CA ILE A 286 5.82 -12.93 -4.01
C ILE A 286 4.71 -11.89 -3.83
N MET A 287 5.04 -10.60 -3.82
CA MET A 287 4.03 -9.53 -3.72
C MET A 287 3.06 -9.53 -4.90
N ALA A 288 3.55 -9.79 -6.12
CA ALA A 288 2.71 -9.92 -7.30
C ALA A 288 1.77 -11.15 -7.22
N ILE A 289 2.28 -12.30 -6.76
CA ILE A 289 1.45 -13.50 -6.52
C ILE A 289 0.38 -13.22 -5.46
N ARG A 290 0.75 -12.54 -4.37
CA ARG A 290 -0.20 -12.15 -3.31
C ARG A 290 -1.31 -11.26 -3.84
N PHE A 291 -0.96 -10.26 -4.65
CA PHE A 291 -1.95 -9.42 -5.33
C PHE A 291 -2.93 -10.26 -6.14
N HIS A 292 -2.44 -11.22 -6.94
CA HIS A 292 -3.32 -12.08 -7.75
C HIS A 292 -4.22 -12.99 -6.91
N GLY A 293 -3.74 -13.48 -5.76
CA GLY A 293 -4.54 -14.28 -4.84
C GLY A 293 -5.57 -13.49 -4.02
N THR A 294 -5.51 -12.15 -4.04
CA THR A 294 -6.42 -11.28 -3.28
C THR A 294 -7.30 -10.37 -4.13
N GLU A 295 -6.76 -9.75 -5.18
CA GLU A 295 -7.40 -8.65 -5.94
C GLU A 295 -7.39 -8.89 -7.47
N GLY A 296 -6.46 -9.71 -7.99
CA GLY A 296 -6.26 -9.88 -9.43
C GLY A 296 -7.41 -10.62 -10.14
N ASP A 297 -7.91 -11.69 -9.55
CA ASP A 297 -9.07 -12.47 -10.02
C ASP A 297 -8.94 -13.02 -11.46
N VAL A 298 -7.71 -13.31 -11.90
CA VAL A 298 -7.38 -13.84 -13.24
C VAL A 298 -6.60 -15.16 -13.22
N ILE A 299 -6.12 -15.58 -12.05
CA ILE A 299 -5.36 -16.83 -11.86
C ILE A 299 -5.96 -17.56 -10.65
N PRO A 300 -6.28 -18.87 -10.78
CA PRO A 300 -6.80 -19.63 -9.65
C PRO A 300 -5.76 -19.72 -8.54
N ARG A 301 -6.21 -19.63 -7.28
CA ARG A 301 -5.31 -19.72 -6.11
C ARG A 301 -4.50 -21.01 -6.08
N SER A 302 -5.07 -22.11 -6.57
CA SER A 302 -4.37 -23.39 -6.71
C SER A 302 -3.09 -23.29 -7.54
N ALA A 303 -3.11 -22.55 -8.67
CA ALA A 303 -1.90 -22.35 -9.48
C ALA A 303 -0.91 -21.38 -8.82
N LEU A 304 -1.41 -20.39 -8.08
CA LEU A 304 -0.59 -19.44 -7.34
C LEU A 304 0.19 -20.10 -6.19
N VAL A 305 -0.46 -20.99 -5.41
CA VAL A 305 0.20 -21.69 -4.29
C VAL A 305 1.31 -22.63 -4.76
N GLU A 306 1.13 -23.31 -5.90
CA GLU A 306 2.18 -24.15 -6.51
C GLU A 306 3.44 -23.31 -6.82
N SER A 307 3.25 -22.07 -7.28
CA SER A 307 4.37 -21.15 -7.51
C SER A 307 5.06 -20.72 -6.20
N LEU A 308 4.29 -20.53 -5.12
CA LEU A 308 4.84 -20.23 -3.79
C LEU A 308 5.58 -21.42 -3.15
N HIS A 309 5.26 -22.66 -3.51
CA HIS A 309 5.98 -23.85 -3.02
C HIS A 309 7.46 -23.84 -3.39
N HIS A 310 7.84 -23.22 -4.51
CA HIS A 310 9.25 -23.06 -4.88
C HIS A 310 10.03 -22.22 -3.85
N VAL A 311 9.38 -21.25 -3.22
CA VAL A 311 10.01 -20.34 -2.25
C VAL A 311 10.31 -21.04 -0.92
N LEU A 312 9.58 -22.12 -0.59
CA LEU A 312 9.83 -22.89 0.64
C LEU A 312 11.23 -23.56 0.66
N ASP A 313 11.90 -23.71 -0.49
CA ASP A 313 13.29 -24.19 -0.57
C ASP A 313 14.33 -23.08 -0.29
N ARG A 314 13.88 -21.83 -0.16
CA ARG A 314 14.72 -20.67 0.13
C ARG A 314 14.61 -20.29 1.60
N LYS A 315 15.59 -20.71 2.39
CA LYS A 315 15.60 -20.54 3.85
C LYS A 315 15.44 -19.09 4.32
N ASP A 316 15.89 -18.13 3.52
CA ASP A 316 15.82 -16.68 3.78
C ASP A 316 14.46 -16.04 3.44
N LEU A 317 13.58 -16.76 2.73
CA LEU A 317 12.30 -16.25 2.22
C LEU A 317 11.10 -17.14 2.55
N ALA A 318 11.34 -18.37 3.02
CA ALA A 318 10.29 -19.36 3.26
C ALA A 318 9.22 -18.85 4.25
N ASP A 319 9.61 -18.05 5.24
CA ASP A 319 8.70 -17.44 6.22
C ASP A 319 7.66 -16.52 5.57
N LEU A 320 7.99 -15.88 4.44
CA LEU A 320 7.15 -14.89 3.80
C LEU A 320 5.90 -15.46 3.15
N VAL A 321 5.95 -16.73 2.72
CA VAL A 321 4.88 -17.37 1.94
C VAL A 321 3.99 -18.29 2.79
N ILE A 322 4.48 -18.77 3.94
CA ILE A 322 3.71 -19.65 4.83
C ILE A 322 2.35 -19.05 5.26
N PRO A 323 2.25 -17.75 5.61
CA PRO A 323 0.97 -17.14 5.92
C PRO A 323 0.00 -17.12 4.74
N ASP A 324 0.51 -16.97 3.51
CA ASP A 324 -0.33 -17.02 2.30
C ASP A 324 -0.87 -18.43 2.05
N LEU A 325 -0.04 -19.47 2.23
CA LEU A 325 -0.49 -20.87 2.14
C LEU A 325 -1.61 -21.18 3.13
N ALA A 326 -1.44 -20.76 4.40
CA ALA A 326 -2.47 -20.94 5.42
C ALA A 326 -3.76 -20.15 5.11
N ARG A 327 -3.61 -18.93 4.59
CA ARG A 327 -4.74 -18.06 4.24
C ARG A 327 -5.53 -18.59 3.04
N TRP A 328 -4.88 -19.33 2.14
CA TRP A 328 -5.47 -19.88 0.93
C TRP A 328 -5.76 -21.38 1.02
N ASP A 329 -5.82 -21.94 2.24
CA ASP A 329 -6.16 -23.34 2.50
C ASP A 329 -5.28 -24.38 1.79
N ASP A 330 -4.04 -24.02 1.45
CA ASP A 330 -3.09 -25.01 0.93
C ASP A 330 -2.53 -25.82 2.09
N TRP A 331 -3.12 -26.99 2.35
CA TRP A 331 -2.71 -27.89 3.43
C TRP A 331 -1.70 -28.96 2.97
N THR A 332 -1.27 -28.93 1.71
CA THR A 332 -0.42 -29.98 1.12
C THR A 332 1.00 -29.98 1.71
N GLN A 333 1.44 -28.88 2.31
CA GLN A 333 2.83 -28.68 2.76
C GLN A 333 3.10 -29.05 4.23
N ILE A 334 2.18 -29.73 4.94
CA ILE A 334 2.33 -30.05 6.39
C ILE A 334 3.69 -30.67 6.71
N ASP A 335 4.10 -31.72 5.99
CA ASP A 335 5.35 -32.43 6.27
C ASP A 335 6.56 -31.56 6.02
N ARG A 336 6.54 -30.81 4.91
CA ARG A 336 7.64 -29.91 4.52
C ARG A 336 7.79 -28.77 5.52
N LEU A 337 6.70 -28.18 5.98
CA LEU A 337 6.74 -27.12 7.00
C LEU A 337 7.20 -27.64 8.36
N ALA A 338 6.76 -28.84 8.77
CA ALA A 338 7.25 -29.47 9.99
C ALA A 338 8.76 -29.76 9.91
N GLN A 339 9.26 -30.16 8.74
CA GLN A 339 10.69 -30.34 8.49
C GLN A 339 11.44 -29.00 8.55
N LEU A 340 10.92 -27.94 7.90
CA LEU A 340 11.50 -26.60 7.96
C LEU A 340 11.61 -26.07 9.40
N PHE A 341 10.60 -26.32 10.24
CA PHE A 341 10.65 -25.97 11.66
C PHE A 341 11.78 -26.71 12.39
N THR A 342 11.92 -28.01 12.11
CA THR A 342 12.90 -28.89 12.76
C THR A 342 14.33 -28.53 12.35
N ASP A 343 14.53 -28.22 11.06
CA ASP A 343 15.83 -27.86 10.50
C ASP A 343 16.23 -26.40 10.78
N ALA A 344 15.26 -25.55 11.14
CA ALA A 344 15.53 -24.17 11.50
C ALA A 344 16.35 -24.08 12.80
N ASP A 345 17.30 -23.15 12.81
CA ASP A 345 18.05 -22.78 14.01
C ASP A 345 17.08 -22.50 15.19
N PRO A 346 17.36 -23.00 16.40
CA PRO A 346 16.57 -22.71 17.61
C PRO A 346 16.17 -21.26 17.81
N ASP A 347 17.03 -20.31 17.42
CA ASP A 347 16.78 -18.89 17.59
C ASP A 347 16.05 -18.24 16.40
N ASN A 348 15.89 -18.98 15.28
CA ASN A 348 15.19 -18.51 14.09
C ASN A 348 13.66 -18.61 14.23
N ASN A 349 13.12 -17.66 14.99
CA ASN A 349 11.68 -17.53 15.22
C ASN A 349 10.89 -17.10 13.97
N TRP A 350 11.56 -16.57 12.94
CA TRP A 350 10.93 -16.07 11.72
C TRP A 350 10.25 -17.18 10.94
N VAL A 351 10.82 -18.39 10.89
CA VAL A 351 10.18 -19.54 10.22
C VAL A 351 9.30 -20.34 11.20
N ARG A 352 9.74 -20.50 12.45
CA ARG A 352 9.07 -21.36 13.43
C ARG A 352 7.66 -20.91 13.79
N VAL A 353 7.46 -19.61 14.05
CA VAL A 353 6.15 -19.08 14.43
C VAL A 353 5.14 -19.16 13.27
N PRO A 354 5.49 -18.77 12.03
CA PRO A 354 4.60 -18.99 10.88
C PRO A 354 4.23 -20.45 10.64
N VAL A 355 5.17 -21.40 10.75
CA VAL A 355 4.84 -22.84 10.62
C VAL A 355 3.81 -23.26 11.66
N VAL A 356 3.99 -22.87 12.93
CA VAL A 356 3.01 -23.20 13.97
C VAL A 356 1.65 -22.58 13.65
N ASN A 357 1.60 -21.32 13.21
CA ASN A 357 0.34 -20.66 12.85
C ASN A 357 -0.36 -21.33 11.65
N TYR A 358 0.40 -21.80 10.67
CA TYR A 358 -0.14 -22.60 9.56
C TYR A 358 -0.76 -23.90 10.09
N LEU A 359 -0.05 -24.64 10.94
CA LEU A 359 -0.56 -25.92 11.45
C LEU A 359 -1.77 -25.72 12.39
N ARG A 360 -1.82 -24.60 13.13
CA ARG A 360 -2.97 -24.23 13.97
C ARG A 360 -4.21 -23.88 13.14
N ALA A 361 -4.03 -23.34 11.94
CA ALA A 361 -5.12 -23.03 11.02
C ALA A 361 -5.61 -24.28 10.26
N CYS A 362 -4.73 -25.25 10.04
CA CYS A 362 -5.04 -26.47 9.30
C CYS A 362 -6.01 -27.39 10.08
N PRO A 363 -7.17 -27.76 9.49
CA PRO A 363 -8.17 -28.60 10.17
C PRO A 363 -7.83 -30.10 10.17
N LEU A 364 -6.76 -30.52 9.47
CA LEU A 364 -6.44 -31.93 9.30
C LEU A 364 -5.81 -32.53 10.58
N PRO A 365 -6.17 -33.76 11.00
CA PRO A 365 -5.59 -34.40 12.18
C PRO A 365 -4.06 -34.47 12.15
N LYS A 366 -3.50 -34.66 10.96
CA LYS A 366 -2.06 -34.68 10.72
C LYS A 366 -1.35 -33.40 11.17
N ALA A 367 -1.99 -32.24 11.05
CA ALA A 367 -1.44 -30.98 11.51
C ALA A 367 -1.39 -30.89 13.04
N GLN A 368 -2.40 -31.42 13.73
CA GLN A 368 -2.40 -31.53 15.19
C GLN A 368 -1.28 -32.46 15.68
N GLU A 369 -1.12 -33.63 15.05
CA GLU A 369 -0.01 -34.54 15.36
C GLU A 369 1.37 -33.90 15.13
N ALA A 370 1.51 -33.10 14.07
CA ALA A 370 2.73 -32.35 13.81
C ALA A 370 2.97 -31.31 14.91
N LEU A 371 1.95 -30.53 15.30
CA LEU A 371 2.06 -29.53 16.38
C LEU A 371 2.53 -30.15 17.69
N GLU A 372 1.98 -31.29 18.10
CA GLU A 372 2.39 -31.98 19.32
C GLU A 372 3.86 -32.42 19.29
N LYS A 373 4.38 -32.78 18.10
CA LYS A 373 5.80 -33.10 17.91
C LYS A 373 6.65 -31.84 17.98
N LEU A 374 6.25 -30.77 17.30
CA LEU A 374 6.99 -29.51 17.27
C LEU A 374 7.03 -28.82 18.64
N GLU A 375 5.96 -28.92 19.45
CA GLU A 375 5.91 -28.39 20.81
C GLU A 375 6.95 -29.03 21.74
N LYS A 376 7.28 -30.31 21.51
CA LYS A 376 8.35 -30.98 22.27
C LYS A 376 9.74 -30.50 21.87
N ILE A 377 9.91 -30.02 20.64
CA ILE A 377 11.18 -29.52 20.12
C ILE A 377 11.40 -28.07 20.57
N ASP A 378 10.37 -27.23 20.44
CA ASP A 378 10.42 -25.83 20.84
C ASP A 378 9.06 -25.35 21.38
N PRO A 379 8.85 -25.50 22.69
CA PRO A 379 7.60 -25.08 23.34
C PRO A 379 7.46 -23.55 23.37
N GLN A 380 8.55 -22.79 23.24
CA GLN A 380 8.49 -21.33 23.26
C GLN A 380 7.86 -20.79 21.98
N SER A 381 8.23 -21.32 20.82
CA SER A 381 7.62 -20.93 19.54
C SER A 381 6.11 -21.23 19.52
N VAL A 382 5.70 -22.40 20.02
CA VAL A 382 4.29 -22.77 20.13
C VAL A 382 3.52 -21.86 21.09
N LYS A 383 4.10 -21.59 22.27
CA LYS A 383 3.51 -20.64 23.23
C LYS A 383 3.36 -19.24 22.64
N ARG A 384 4.38 -18.74 21.93
CA ARG A 384 4.35 -17.42 21.28
C ARG A 384 3.23 -17.35 20.24
N ALA A 385 3.12 -18.36 19.38
CA ALA A 385 2.03 -18.45 18.41
C ALA A 385 0.66 -18.36 19.11
N ASN A 386 0.44 -19.17 20.15
CA ASN A 386 -0.82 -19.23 20.90
C ASN A 386 -1.16 -17.93 21.65
N THR A 387 -0.17 -17.23 22.19
CA THR A 387 -0.39 -16.02 23.01
C THR A 387 -0.55 -14.75 22.18
N PHE A 388 0.24 -14.59 21.11
CA PHE A 388 0.32 -13.31 20.40
C PHE A 388 -0.46 -13.28 19.08
N PHE A 389 -0.86 -14.43 18.54
CA PHE A 389 -1.49 -14.51 17.23
C PHE A 389 -2.84 -15.24 17.30
N SER A 390 -3.87 -14.57 16.80
CA SER A 390 -5.14 -15.22 16.46
C SER A 390 -4.90 -16.33 15.44
N ILE A 391 -5.72 -17.38 15.50
CA ILE A 391 -5.67 -18.45 14.49
C ILE A 391 -5.98 -17.80 13.13
N PRO A 392 -5.13 -17.97 12.11
CA PRO A 392 -5.41 -17.49 10.77
C PRO A 392 -6.77 -18.00 10.29
N VAL A 393 -7.62 -17.08 9.83
CA VAL A 393 -8.91 -17.42 9.23
C VAL A 393 -8.72 -17.53 7.72
N PRO A 394 -9.08 -18.66 7.10
CA PRO A 394 -9.03 -18.80 5.66
C PRO A 394 -9.78 -17.69 4.92
N ALA A 395 -9.19 -17.19 3.84
CA ALA A 395 -9.84 -16.20 3.00
C ALA A 395 -10.95 -16.86 2.17
N ARG A 396 -12.16 -16.29 2.20
CA ARG A 396 -13.24 -16.73 1.30
C ARG A 396 -12.75 -16.67 -0.14
N ASP A 397 -12.99 -17.73 -0.89
CA ASP A 397 -12.72 -17.74 -2.33
C ASP A 397 -13.75 -16.87 -3.04
N THR A 398 -13.27 -15.91 -3.82
CA THR A 398 -14.09 -15.02 -4.65
C THR A 398 -14.11 -15.47 -6.11
N THR A 399 -13.26 -16.42 -6.50
CA THR A 399 -13.06 -16.87 -7.89
C THR A 399 -14.10 -17.89 -8.39
N GLY A 400 -15.13 -18.20 -7.59
CA GLY A 400 -16.28 -19.00 -8.04
C GLY A 400 -16.06 -20.51 -8.10
N ASP A 401 -14.82 -21.00 -8.13
CA ASP A 401 -14.53 -22.43 -8.12
C ASP A 401 -14.13 -22.87 -6.70
N GLY A 402 -15.09 -23.44 -5.98
CA GLY A 402 -14.92 -24.03 -4.64
C GLY A 402 -14.00 -25.25 -4.60
N THR A 403 -12.87 -25.22 -5.28
CA THR A 403 -11.80 -26.20 -5.15
C THR A 403 -10.94 -25.85 -3.94
N SER A 404 -11.46 -26.16 -2.75
CA SER A 404 -10.57 -26.61 -1.69
C SER A 404 -9.69 -27.72 -2.28
N VAL A 405 -8.36 -27.61 -2.13
CA VAL A 405 -7.42 -28.63 -2.58
C VAL A 405 -7.64 -29.90 -1.74
N VAL A 406 -8.62 -30.71 -2.14
CA VAL A 406 -8.89 -32.02 -1.59
C VAL A 406 -8.52 -33.03 -2.68
N GLN A 407 -7.48 -33.82 -2.43
CA GLN A 407 -7.18 -34.98 -3.27
C GLN A 407 -8.32 -36.00 -3.19
N PRO A 408 -8.62 -36.74 -4.28
CA PRO A 408 -9.56 -37.85 -4.22
C PRO A 408 -8.92 -39.00 -3.46
N SER A 409 -9.40 -39.26 -2.24
CA SER A 409 -9.14 -40.52 -1.55
C SER A 409 -10.29 -41.48 -1.82
N ASP A 410 -9.97 -42.64 -2.37
CA ASP A 410 -10.87 -43.76 -2.60
C ASP A 410 -11.51 -44.22 -1.29
N HIS A 411 -12.71 -43.73 -1.00
CA HIS A 411 -13.60 -44.36 -0.04
C HIS A 411 -15.04 -44.37 -0.57
N ALA A 412 -15.42 -45.54 -1.07
CA ALA A 412 -16.81 -45.90 -1.27
C ALA A 412 -17.56 -45.81 0.07
N PHE A 413 -18.48 -44.86 0.18
CA PHE A 413 -19.56 -44.92 1.16
C PHE A 413 -20.90 -44.85 0.45
N ALA A 414 -21.57 -46.00 0.45
CA ALA A 414 -22.98 -46.11 0.15
C ALA A 414 -23.79 -45.45 1.27
N SER A 415 -24.72 -44.57 0.94
CA SER A 415 -26.07 -44.60 1.51
C SER A 415 -27.03 -43.64 0.80
N THR A 416 -28.03 -44.29 0.19
CA THR A 416 -29.45 -43.93 0.25
C THR A 416 -29.95 -42.72 -0.53
N SER A 417 -30.45 -43.06 -1.72
CA SER A 417 -31.45 -42.36 -2.51
C SER A 417 -32.66 -41.84 -1.74
N LEU A 418 -33.05 -40.59 -2.02
CA LEU A 418 -34.45 -40.17 -2.08
C LEU A 418 -34.60 -39.32 -3.35
N GLY A 419 -35.30 -39.90 -4.32
CA GLY A 419 -35.45 -39.35 -5.65
C GLY A 419 -36.41 -38.18 -5.71
N LEU A 420 -36.14 -37.29 -6.66
CA LEU A 420 -37.15 -36.52 -7.37
C LEU A 420 -36.70 -36.45 -8.83
N GLN A 421 -37.36 -37.27 -9.65
CA GLN A 421 -37.30 -37.25 -11.10
C GLN A 421 -37.96 -35.98 -11.63
N SER A 422 -37.29 -35.29 -12.56
CA SER A 422 -38.00 -34.58 -13.61
C SER A 422 -37.30 -34.87 -14.94
N ASP A 423 -37.96 -35.73 -15.73
CA ASP A 423 -37.70 -35.93 -17.15
C ASP A 423 -37.72 -34.61 -17.91
N ARG A 424 -36.79 -34.45 -18.88
CA ARG A 424 -37.12 -34.11 -20.27
C ARG A 424 -35.89 -34.11 -21.19
N LEU A 425 -35.83 -35.19 -21.97
CA LEU A 425 -35.60 -35.27 -23.43
C LEU A 425 -34.33 -34.65 -24.06
N SER A 426 -33.57 -35.56 -24.67
CA SER A 426 -32.41 -35.34 -25.53
C SER A 426 -32.77 -35.06 -27.00
N ALA A 427 -31.93 -34.21 -27.63
CA ALA A 427 -31.35 -34.26 -28.99
C ALA A 427 -32.27 -34.00 -30.24
N PRO A 428 -31.71 -33.79 -31.47
CA PRO A 428 -30.30 -33.72 -31.92
C PRO A 428 -29.95 -32.58 -32.92
N ASP A 429 -28.66 -32.58 -33.30
CA ASP A 429 -27.96 -31.91 -34.41
C ASP A 429 -28.71 -31.71 -35.73
N LEU A 430 -28.39 -30.62 -36.45
CA LEU A 430 -28.42 -30.56 -37.92
C LEU A 430 -27.28 -29.74 -38.52
N LEU A 431 -26.71 -30.35 -39.55
CA LEU A 431 -25.59 -29.97 -40.42
C LEU A 431 -25.86 -28.80 -41.39
N ALA A 432 -24.74 -28.34 -41.99
CA ALA A 432 -24.53 -27.78 -43.34
C ALA A 432 -24.18 -26.27 -43.36
N ALA A 433 -22.90 -25.90 -43.52
CA ALA A 433 -22.15 -25.81 -44.79
C ALA A 433 -22.73 -24.77 -45.76
N HIS A 434 -21.95 -23.73 -46.12
CA HIS A 434 -21.75 -23.26 -47.51
C HIS A 434 -20.68 -22.15 -47.63
N ASN A 435 -19.65 -22.46 -48.43
CA ASN A 435 -18.91 -21.65 -49.42
C ASN A 435 -18.29 -20.27 -49.11
N ARG A 436 -16.96 -20.25 -49.22
CA ARG A 436 -16.14 -19.15 -49.79
C ARG A 436 -16.39 -18.99 -51.30
N PRO A 437 -15.93 -17.88 -51.90
CA PRO A 437 -14.82 -18.02 -52.85
C PRO A 437 -13.67 -17.01 -52.68
N ARG A 438 -12.54 -17.40 -53.29
CA ARG A 438 -11.22 -16.77 -53.41
C ARG A 438 -11.15 -15.74 -54.57
N ILE A 439 -9.97 -15.10 -54.64
CA ILE A 439 -9.22 -14.52 -55.80
C ILE A 439 -9.33 -12.97 -55.83
N GLY A 440 -8.26 -12.16 -55.89
CA GLY A 440 -6.83 -12.38 -56.04
C GLY A 440 -6.03 -11.06 -55.97
N GLN A 441 -4.72 -11.18 -55.72
CA GLN A 441 -3.66 -10.18 -56.04
C GLN A 441 -3.48 -10.06 -57.58
N PRO A 442 -2.62 -9.19 -58.18
CA PRO A 442 -1.45 -8.47 -57.63
C PRO A 442 -1.24 -7.02 -58.17
N LEU A 443 -0.20 -6.31 -57.69
CA LEU A 443 0.74 -5.56 -58.55
C LEU A 443 1.97 -5.08 -57.78
N ALA A 444 3.13 -5.35 -58.37
CA ALA A 444 4.46 -4.97 -57.93
C ALA A 444 4.82 -3.56 -58.44
N GLN A 445 5.64 -2.83 -57.69
CA GLN A 445 6.55 -1.86 -58.29
C GLN A 445 7.87 -1.78 -57.51
N ARG A 446 8.95 -2.12 -58.23
CA ARG A 446 10.35 -1.86 -57.89
C ARG A 446 10.64 -0.37 -58.11
N VAL A 447 11.40 0.25 -57.20
CA VAL A 447 12.47 1.20 -57.57
C VAL A 447 13.66 0.99 -56.63
N SER A 448 14.84 0.97 -57.24
CA SER A 448 16.16 0.72 -56.68
C SER A 448 16.89 2.01 -56.26
N VAL A 449 17.59 1.90 -55.11
CA VAL A 449 18.97 2.36 -54.80
C VAL A 449 19.37 3.82 -55.05
N SER A 450 19.82 4.48 -53.97
CA SER A 450 21.10 5.22 -53.96
C SER A 450 21.69 5.27 -52.55
N ARG A 451 22.92 4.75 -52.43
CA ARG A 451 23.82 4.87 -51.27
C ARG A 451 24.42 6.28 -51.24
N VAL A 452 24.48 6.90 -50.06
CA VAL A 452 25.51 7.89 -49.75
C VAL A 452 26.10 7.55 -48.39
N SER A 453 27.36 7.09 -48.42
CA SER A 453 28.27 7.07 -47.29
C SER A 453 28.89 8.46 -47.15
N VAL A 454 28.99 9.00 -45.93
CA VAL A 454 30.00 10.02 -45.64
C VAL A 454 30.75 9.66 -44.37
N SER A 455 32.06 9.67 -44.55
CA SER A 455 33.15 9.32 -43.64
C SER A 455 33.36 10.35 -42.54
N SER A 456 33.88 9.86 -41.42
CA SER A 456 34.53 10.56 -40.32
C SER A 456 35.73 11.43 -40.74
N ALA A 457 35.90 12.57 -40.02
CA ALA A 457 37.10 13.07 -39.32
C ALA A 457 37.20 14.63 -39.37
N PRO A 458 38.09 15.29 -38.61
CA PRO A 458 37.75 15.98 -37.36
C PRO A 458 37.98 17.50 -37.44
N LEU A 459 37.35 18.29 -36.56
CA LEU A 459 37.70 19.70 -36.39
C LEU A 459 38.03 20.02 -34.93
N SER A 460 39.29 20.42 -34.78
CA SER A 460 39.97 21.00 -33.63
C SER A 460 39.30 22.30 -33.19
N SER A 461 39.02 22.43 -31.89
CA SER A 461 38.73 23.72 -31.25
C SER A 461 39.78 24.03 -30.18
N SER A 462 40.59 25.03 -30.47
CA SER A 462 41.58 25.59 -29.55
C SER A 462 40.91 26.35 -28.41
N ARG A 463 41.24 25.90 -27.19
CA ARG A 463 41.44 26.63 -25.92
C ARG A 463 40.79 28.02 -25.75
N LEU A 464 40.01 28.14 -24.68
CA LEU A 464 40.19 29.21 -23.68
C LEU A 464 39.81 28.67 -22.30
N SER A 465 40.83 28.55 -21.44
CA SER A 465 40.73 28.13 -20.06
C SER A 465 40.28 29.31 -19.20
N VAL A 466 39.17 29.15 -18.49
CA VAL A 466 38.88 29.92 -17.27
C VAL A 466 38.73 28.90 -16.15
N VAL A 467 39.75 28.85 -15.30
CA VAL A 467 39.78 28.05 -14.09
C VAL A 467 39.00 28.81 -13.02
N ALA A 468 37.86 28.27 -12.59
CA ALA A 468 37.20 28.63 -11.35
C ALA A 468 37.45 27.51 -10.32
N PRO A 469 37.76 27.81 -9.06
CA PRO A 469 38.20 26.83 -8.08
C PRO A 469 37.04 25.91 -7.67
N VAL A 470 37.30 24.60 -7.69
CA VAL A 470 36.46 23.57 -7.08
C VAL A 470 36.57 23.74 -5.57
N ALA A 471 35.52 24.27 -4.95
CA ALA A 471 35.36 24.22 -3.50
C ALA A 471 34.99 22.79 -3.11
N THR A 472 35.90 22.10 -2.44
CA THR A 472 35.64 20.85 -1.74
C THR A 472 34.59 21.09 -0.65
N MET A 473 33.36 20.60 -0.82
CA MET A 473 32.39 20.56 0.27
C MET A 473 32.82 19.49 1.27
N ALA A 474 33.23 19.93 2.46
CA ALA A 474 33.36 19.08 3.63
C ALA A 474 31.98 18.60 4.10
N PRO A 475 31.85 17.39 4.67
CA PRO A 475 30.58 16.88 5.16
C PRO A 475 30.10 17.74 6.34
N VAL A 476 28.91 18.31 6.22
CA VAL A 476 28.21 18.98 7.33
C VAL A 476 27.76 17.88 8.30
N ALA A 477 28.51 17.72 9.40
CA ALA A 477 28.06 16.91 10.52
C ALA A 477 26.77 17.54 11.08
N ALA A 478 25.68 16.78 11.07
CA ALA A 478 24.43 17.16 11.71
C ALA A 478 24.68 17.34 13.21
N VAL A 479 24.73 18.59 13.67
CA VAL A 479 24.79 18.90 15.10
C VAL A 479 23.42 18.55 15.69
N MET A 480 23.34 17.35 16.29
CA MET A 480 22.17 16.94 17.06
C MET A 480 21.94 17.93 18.19
N ASN A 481 20.76 18.56 18.22
CA ASN A 481 20.33 19.42 19.31
C ASN A 481 20.33 18.61 20.63
N PRO A 482 21.15 18.96 21.63
CA PRO A 482 21.29 18.19 22.87
C PRO A 482 19.98 18.06 23.65
N TRP A 483 19.05 19.00 23.46
CA TRP A 483 17.71 18.97 24.05
C TRP A 483 16.80 17.91 23.44
N ARG A 484 17.01 17.55 22.16
CA ARG A 484 16.28 16.44 21.52
C ARG A 484 16.77 15.08 21.99
N PHE A 485 18.06 14.95 22.26
CA PHE A 485 18.59 13.72 22.84
C PHE A 485 18.12 13.54 24.28
N ALA A 486 18.13 14.63 25.07
CA ALA A 486 17.62 14.63 26.44
C ALA A 486 16.12 14.29 26.49
N SER A 487 15.28 14.83 25.59
CA SER A 487 13.85 14.55 25.58
C SER A 487 13.52 13.10 25.20
N VAL A 488 14.26 12.51 24.25
CA VAL A 488 14.13 11.09 23.88
C VAL A 488 14.55 10.18 25.03
N LEU A 489 15.65 10.52 25.73
CA LEU A 489 16.11 9.74 26.87
C LEU A 489 15.12 9.80 28.04
N LEU A 490 14.54 10.97 28.29
CA LEU A 490 13.55 11.17 29.35
C LEU A 490 12.24 10.42 29.06
N MET A 491 11.81 10.40 27.81
CA MET A 491 10.69 9.59 27.33
C MET A 491 10.93 8.10 27.53
N ALA A 492 12.12 7.60 27.17
CA ALA A 492 12.50 6.20 27.32
C ALA A 492 12.53 5.77 28.81
N VAL A 493 13.08 6.62 29.69
CA VAL A 493 13.08 6.36 31.14
C VAL A 493 11.66 6.36 31.69
N ALA A 494 10.82 7.31 31.29
CA ALA A 494 9.42 7.35 31.71
C ALA A 494 8.64 6.10 31.28
N THR A 495 8.89 5.57 30.08
CA THR A 495 8.24 4.34 29.60
C THR A 495 8.68 3.12 30.41
N VAL A 496 9.97 3.02 30.74
CA VAL A 496 10.50 1.91 31.58
C VAL A 496 9.93 1.98 33.00
N VAL A 497 9.83 3.17 33.58
CA VAL A 497 9.26 3.36 34.93
C VAL A 497 7.77 3.01 34.95
N ILE A 498 7.00 3.41 33.93
CA ILE A 498 5.58 3.05 33.80
C ILE A 498 5.43 1.53 33.63
N ALA A 499 6.25 0.90 32.79
CA ALA A 499 6.23 -0.55 32.60
C ALA A 499 6.57 -1.30 33.90
N GLN A 500 7.58 -0.85 34.65
CA GLN A 500 7.94 -1.43 35.95
C GLN A 500 6.85 -1.22 37.00
N PHE A 501 6.22 -0.04 37.02
CA PHE A 501 5.11 0.23 37.93
C PHE A 501 3.91 -0.67 37.65
N LEU A 502 3.58 -0.91 36.37
CA LEU A 502 2.51 -1.84 35.97
C LEU A 502 2.84 -3.30 36.30
N LEU A 503 4.09 -3.72 36.14
CA LEU A 503 4.54 -5.06 36.51
C LEU A 503 4.54 -5.30 38.03
N LEU A 504 4.90 -4.28 38.82
CA LEU A 504 4.95 -4.37 40.28
C LEU A 504 3.57 -4.19 40.94
N SER A 505 2.64 -3.49 40.31
CA SER A 505 1.27 -3.30 40.81
C SER A 505 0.28 -4.40 40.36
N GLY A 506 0.68 -5.29 39.44
CA GLY A 506 -0.12 -6.41 38.92
C GLY A 506 -0.01 -7.72 39.70
N GLY A 507 0.39 -7.70 40.99
CA GLY A 507 0.50 -8.90 41.83
C GLY A 507 -0.86 -9.48 42.24
N ALA A 508 -1.08 -10.77 41.95
CA ALA A 508 -2.27 -11.56 42.28
C ALA A 508 -2.67 -11.53 43.77
N PRO A 509 -3.97 -11.71 44.10
CA PRO A 509 -4.42 -11.79 45.49
C PRO A 509 -3.92 -13.09 46.15
N SER A 510 -3.27 -12.95 47.30
CA SER A 510 -2.80 -14.02 48.17
C SER A 510 -3.96 -14.87 48.69
N HIS A 511 -3.86 -16.19 48.52
CA HIS A 511 -4.64 -17.18 49.24
C HIS A 511 -4.47 -17.02 50.76
N SER A 512 -5.59 -16.92 51.49
CA SER A 512 -5.64 -17.21 52.93
C SER A 512 -6.78 -18.19 53.19
N GLN A 513 -6.42 -19.31 53.82
CA GLN A 513 -7.25 -20.33 54.43
C GLN A 513 -8.45 -19.79 55.22
N GLN A 514 -9.59 -20.48 55.13
CA GLN A 514 -10.36 -20.88 56.31
C GLN A 514 -11.27 -22.09 55.99
N ASP A 515 -11.29 -23.01 56.95
CA ASP A 515 -11.81 -24.38 56.91
C ASP A 515 -13.35 -24.49 56.84
N ALA A 516 -13.83 -25.51 56.12
CA ALA A 516 -14.86 -26.46 56.51
C ALA A 516 -14.89 -27.65 55.52
#